data_AF-A0A0P9Q203-F1
#
_entry.id   AF-A0A0P9Q203-F1
#
_cell.length_a   1.000
_cell.length_b   1.000
_cell.length_c   1.000
_cell.angle_alpha   90.00
_cell.angle_beta   90.00
_cell.angle_gamma   90.00
#
_symmetry.space_group_name_H-M   'P 1'
#
loop_
_entity.id
_entity.type
_entity.pdbx_description
1 polymer ?
#
loop_
_entity_poly.entity_id
_entity_poly.type
_entity_poly.pdbx_seq_one_letter_code
_entity_poly.pdbx_strand_id
1 'polypeptide(L)'
;MDVKDPNSETLPNVNKEKGISNEEREGRSLLNKLRQEMMLEITFGEKRVGTSKEISEWILKKYQESAYSGDICQAVLYLKEDYVSPSNELPTIKAAFEQLYALEHYPIPEFFFVSTDYESEHVGFLFQREALEGGGRVYSVTGFNLCGGYEKVSRSEFRIKETDPEPFVSLMQNDGWAHTSKKTLSANNYIELIFKCLAAYSNYRHPRIDNKAVVDTRSIKPKDNEYLVQLICKAIQGKVTCTRISVPINRIKPRDIDYALNIPEADIQDFMRRIAEWGAPLAEILLYEKDGQLIMDDDYLTYCAYRALKIDSVKAVVIGNFDESDIKILKRGRGELIPPVIVDRAPKKLPQDSLSKDHMLDKRLSSLMPTPNSRAQMKRKFTNFCRLLGRDSTLEKDLQNFIKHNPEIFDSHFGRMHMEVPIGNFRADMVLQYEQSHRRVLLVELERHVDQIFTKDNRLRSKVNHASQQVEDWIGEIRSGKNNIPDWLKREYVVEGAVVIGRSKNLTVSQKDTLRVINTNRIVKIMTYDDLLEQMMRLISIL
;
A
#
# COMPACT_ATOMS: atom_id res chain seq x y z
N MET A 1 -30.61 -37.18 2.21
CA MET A 1 -31.08 -36.10 1.31
C MET A 1 -30.23 -34.90 1.64
N ASP A 2 -29.07 -34.84 1.01
CA ASP A 2 -28.07 -33.80 1.22
C ASP A 2 -28.44 -32.56 0.42
N VAL A 3 -28.59 -31.44 1.11
CA VAL A 3 -28.79 -30.13 0.51
C VAL A 3 -27.41 -29.60 0.12
N LYS A 4 -27.11 -29.63 -1.17
CA LYS A 4 -25.92 -29.01 -1.76
C LYS A 4 -26.05 -27.49 -1.72
N ASP A 5 -25.01 -26.83 -1.25
CA ASP A 5 -24.80 -25.38 -1.32
C ASP A 5 -24.62 -24.95 -2.81
N PRO A 6 -25.39 -23.99 -3.36
CA PRO A 6 -25.33 -23.65 -4.78
C PRO A 6 -24.16 -22.74 -5.19
N ASN A 7 -23.23 -22.41 -4.29
CA ASN A 7 -22.13 -21.46 -4.59
C ASN A 7 -20.73 -22.10 -4.74
N SER A 8 -20.63 -23.42 -4.95
CA SER A 8 -19.36 -24.07 -5.30
C SER A 8 -19.17 -24.19 -6.82
N GLU A 9 -19.04 -23.06 -7.53
CA GLU A 9 -18.56 -23.08 -8.91
C GLU A 9 -17.07 -22.72 -8.95
N THR A 10 -16.26 -23.76 -9.06
CA THR A 10 -14.85 -23.70 -9.45
C THR A 10 -14.76 -23.10 -10.86
N LEU A 11 -14.02 -21.99 -11.00
CA LEU A 11 -13.74 -21.36 -12.28
C LEU A 11 -12.97 -22.32 -13.20
N PRO A 12 -13.30 -22.41 -14.51
CA PRO A 12 -12.64 -23.32 -15.42
C PRO A 12 -11.22 -22.83 -15.74
N ASN A 13 -10.26 -23.73 -15.53
CA ASN A 13 -8.83 -23.53 -15.70
C ASN A 13 -8.46 -23.68 -17.19
N VAL A 14 -8.21 -22.57 -17.88
CA VAL A 14 -7.78 -22.57 -19.30
C VAL A 14 -6.32 -22.12 -19.36
N ASN A 15 -5.43 -23.11 -19.44
CA ASN A 15 -4.08 -23.04 -19.99
C ASN A 15 -3.62 -24.48 -20.29
N LYS A 16 -4.11 -25.07 -21.38
CA LYS A 16 -3.51 -26.26 -21.97
C LYS A 16 -2.47 -25.79 -22.98
N GLU A 17 -1.22 -25.66 -22.53
CA GLU A 17 -0.06 -25.90 -23.38
C GLU A 17 1.10 -26.32 -22.47
N LYS A 18 1.45 -27.62 -22.56
CA LYS A 18 2.48 -28.37 -21.82
C LYS A 18 2.52 -28.09 -20.31
N GLY A 19 1.41 -28.34 -19.62
CA GLY A 19 1.27 -28.04 -18.19
C GLY A 19 1.51 -29.24 -17.28
N ILE A 20 2.43 -29.06 -16.33
CA ILE A 20 2.44 -29.70 -15.01
C ILE A 20 0.99 -29.78 -14.47
N SER A 21 0.59 -30.91 -13.89
CA SER A 21 -0.80 -31.09 -13.43
C SER A 21 -1.15 -30.08 -12.32
N ASN A 22 -2.44 -29.76 -12.12
CA ASN A 22 -2.84 -28.87 -11.02
C ASN A 22 -2.41 -29.42 -9.64
N GLU A 23 -2.41 -30.75 -9.47
CA GLU A 23 -1.95 -31.41 -8.25
C GLU A 23 -0.43 -31.24 -8.04
N GLU A 24 0.37 -31.33 -9.11
CA GLU A 24 1.81 -31.07 -9.05
C GLU A 24 2.13 -29.59 -8.79
N ARG A 25 1.30 -28.66 -9.28
CA ARG A 25 1.42 -27.22 -8.97
C ARG A 25 1.03 -26.90 -7.52
N GLU A 26 -0.03 -27.51 -6.99
CA GLU A 26 -0.44 -27.35 -5.60
C GLU A 26 0.62 -27.87 -4.62
N GLY A 27 1.29 -28.99 -4.94
CA GLY A 27 2.41 -29.52 -4.14
C GLY A 27 3.64 -28.61 -4.11
N ARG A 28 3.82 -27.76 -5.12
CA ARG A 28 4.97 -26.85 -5.30
C ARG A 28 4.72 -25.40 -4.86
N SER A 29 3.48 -25.01 -4.60
CA SER A 29 3.18 -23.67 -4.08
C SER A 29 3.64 -23.53 -2.63
N LEU A 30 4.67 -22.71 -2.39
CA LEU A 30 5.08 -22.40 -1.02
C LEU A 30 4.10 -21.44 -0.34
N LEU A 31 3.43 -20.58 -1.12
CA LEU A 31 2.45 -19.63 -0.58
C LEU A 31 1.30 -20.36 0.14
N ASN A 32 0.80 -21.45 -0.44
CA ASN A 32 -0.27 -22.24 0.17
C ASN A 32 0.18 -22.93 1.46
N LYS A 33 1.42 -23.43 1.51
CA LYS A 33 1.99 -24.03 2.72
C LYS A 33 2.15 -23.00 3.84
N LEU A 34 2.69 -21.82 3.52
CA LEU A 34 2.82 -20.71 4.45
C LEU A 34 1.46 -20.28 5.02
N ARG A 35 0.42 -20.22 4.17
CA ARG A 35 -0.96 -19.96 4.63
C ARG A 35 -1.48 -21.01 5.58
N GLN A 36 -1.22 -22.28 5.31
CA GLN A 36 -1.65 -23.36 6.20
C GLN A 36 -0.99 -23.23 7.58
N GLU A 37 0.30 -22.91 7.63
CA GLU A 37 1.02 -22.65 8.88
C GLU A 37 0.45 -21.44 9.62
N MET A 38 0.18 -20.33 8.92
CA MET A 38 -0.44 -19.15 9.53
C MET A 38 -1.86 -19.43 10.02
N MET A 39 -2.64 -20.23 9.27
CA MET A 39 -3.99 -20.61 9.70
C MET A 39 -3.93 -21.39 11.01
N LEU A 40 -2.97 -22.31 11.17
CA LEU A 40 -2.76 -23.01 12.44
C LEU A 40 -2.40 -22.05 13.57
N GLU A 41 -1.58 -21.02 13.31
CA GLU A 41 -1.29 -20.01 14.34
C GLU A 41 -2.54 -19.20 14.71
N ILE A 42 -3.31 -18.77 13.71
CA ILE A 42 -4.54 -17.98 13.86
C ILE A 42 -5.61 -18.74 14.66
N THR A 43 -5.70 -20.06 14.47
CA THR A 43 -6.69 -20.92 15.11
C THR A 43 -6.13 -21.66 16.34
N PHE A 44 -4.99 -21.22 16.87
CA PHE A 44 -4.35 -21.83 18.06
C PHE A 44 -4.10 -23.35 17.94
N GLY A 45 -3.75 -23.80 16.73
CA GLY A 45 -3.42 -25.19 16.39
C GLY A 45 -4.58 -26.01 15.83
N GLU A 46 -5.79 -25.45 15.77
CA GLU A 46 -6.95 -26.16 15.22
C GLU A 46 -6.89 -26.24 13.69
N LYS A 47 -7.08 -27.43 13.12
CA LYS A 47 -7.12 -27.66 11.66
C LYS A 47 -8.45 -27.21 11.05
N ARG A 48 -8.71 -25.89 11.04
CA ARG A 48 -9.86 -25.25 10.40
C ARG A 48 -9.47 -23.93 9.78
N VAL A 49 -10.38 -23.35 9.00
CA VAL A 49 -10.22 -21.97 8.51
C VAL A 49 -10.56 -21.00 9.65
N GLY A 50 -9.70 -20.01 9.88
CA GLY A 50 -9.97 -18.91 10.80
C GLY A 50 -11.13 -18.06 10.30
N THR A 51 -11.96 -17.57 11.22
CA THR A 51 -13.01 -16.60 10.89
C THR A 51 -12.37 -15.29 10.42
N SER A 52 -13.11 -14.47 9.66
CA SER A 52 -12.62 -13.14 9.24
C SER A 52 -12.25 -12.25 10.43
N LYS A 53 -12.85 -12.46 11.61
CA LYS A 53 -12.53 -11.74 12.83
C LYS A 53 -11.18 -12.20 13.40
N GLU A 54 -10.98 -13.51 13.57
CA GLU A 54 -9.72 -14.09 14.06
C GLU A 54 -8.54 -13.69 13.18
N ILE A 55 -8.69 -13.81 11.86
CA ILE A 55 -7.66 -13.41 10.89
C ILE A 55 -7.34 -11.92 11.04
N SER A 56 -8.37 -11.07 11.12
CA SER A 56 -8.17 -9.63 11.24
C SER A 56 -7.49 -9.24 12.57
N GLU A 57 -7.89 -9.82 13.69
CA GLU A 57 -7.30 -9.54 14.99
C GLU A 57 -5.83 -10.00 15.05
N TRP A 58 -5.55 -11.18 14.49
CA TRP A 58 -4.19 -11.70 14.41
C TRP A 58 -3.29 -10.81 13.53
N ILE A 59 -3.76 -10.36 12.36
CA ILE A 59 -3.01 -9.41 11.50
C ILE A 59 -2.73 -8.10 12.26
N LEU A 60 -3.74 -7.53 12.93
CA LEU A 60 -3.55 -6.27 13.68
C LEU A 60 -2.51 -6.45 14.81
N LYS A 61 -2.50 -7.60 15.49
CA LYS A 61 -1.45 -7.93 16.47
C LYS A 61 -0.07 -8.02 15.83
N LYS A 62 0.08 -8.66 14.66
CA LYS A 62 1.36 -8.69 13.94
C LYS A 62 1.85 -7.28 13.58
N TYR A 63 0.97 -6.40 13.13
CA TYR A 63 1.31 -4.99 12.89
C TYR A 63 1.73 -4.26 14.17
N GLN A 64 1.07 -4.51 15.30
CA GLN A 64 1.43 -3.93 16.58
C GLN A 64 2.84 -4.36 17.00
N GLU A 65 3.17 -5.65 16.86
CA GLU A 65 4.50 -6.19 17.14
C GLU A 65 5.57 -5.57 16.23
N SER A 66 5.31 -5.60 14.91
CA SER A 66 6.20 -5.11 13.87
C SER A 66 5.40 -4.79 12.62
N ALA A 67 5.40 -3.52 12.20
CA ALA A 67 4.70 -3.13 10.98
C ALA A 67 5.16 -3.93 9.77
N TYR A 68 6.46 -4.23 9.70
CA TYR A 68 7.06 -5.06 8.66
C TYR A 68 6.52 -6.49 8.67
N SER A 69 6.45 -7.13 9.85
CA SER A 69 5.87 -8.47 9.97
C SER A 69 4.39 -8.47 9.62
N GLY A 70 3.67 -7.40 10.00
CA GLY A 70 2.29 -7.17 9.60
C GLY A 70 2.10 -7.10 8.09
N ASP A 71 2.94 -6.35 7.39
CA ASP A 71 2.94 -6.22 5.92
C ASP A 71 3.14 -7.60 5.24
N ILE A 72 4.15 -8.36 5.68
CA ILE A 72 4.41 -9.73 5.17
C ILE A 72 3.21 -10.64 5.41
N CYS A 73 2.73 -10.70 6.65
CA CYS A 73 1.65 -11.61 7.02
C CYS A 73 0.37 -11.28 6.24
N GLN A 74 0.04 -10.00 6.13
CA GLN A 74 -1.11 -9.56 5.35
C GLN A 74 -0.95 -9.94 3.88
N ALA A 75 0.22 -9.70 3.28
CA ALA A 75 0.47 -10.06 1.90
C ALA A 75 0.34 -11.57 1.67
N VAL A 76 0.99 -12.40 2.48
CA VAL A 76 0.91 -13.88 2.37
C VAL A 76 -0.54 -14.35 2.44
N LEU A 77 -1.36 -13.81 3.34
CA LEU A 77 -2.76 -14.21 3.48
C LEU A 77 -3.66 -13.77 2.32
N TYR A 78 -3.43 -12.58 1.76
CA TYR A 78 -4.36 -11.96 0.80
C TYR A 78 -3.91 -11.97 -0.67
N LEU A 79 -2.67 -12.38 -0.96
CA LEU A 79 -2.22 -12.51 -2.35
C LEU A 79 -3.13 -13.47 -3.14
N LYS A 80 -3.52 -13.10 -4.35
CA LYS A 80 -4.45 -13.95 -5.14
C LYS A 80 -3.75 -15.11 -5.84
N GLU A 81 -2.45 -15.00 -6.03
CA GLU A 81 -1.68 -15.91 -6.87
C GLU A 81 -0.28 -16.17 -6.30
N ASP A 82 0.26 -17.33 -6.66
CA ASP A 82 1.64 -17.75 -6.49
C ASP A 82 2.18 -18.07 -7.88
N TYR A 83 3.22 -17.36 -8.33
CA TYR A 83 3.87 -17.70 -9.59
C TYR A 83 4.88 -18.82 -9.36
N VAL A 84 4.49 -20.04 -9.71
CA VAL A 84 5.31 -21.24 -9.54
C VAL A 84 6.10 -21.51 -10.81
N SER A 85 7.44 -21.46 -10.73
CA SER A 85 8.32 -21.78 -11.86
C SER A 85 9.57 -22.55 -11.36
N PRO A 86 9.83 -23.76 -11.87
CA PRO A 86 11.07 -24.50 -11.59
C PRO A 86 12.32 -23.68 -11.93
N SER A 87 13.40 -23.83 -11.17
CA SER A 87 14.58 -22.97 -11.35
C SER A 87 15.30 -23.15 -12.70
N ASN A 88 15.10 -24.30 -13.36
CA ASN A 88 15.59 -24.55 -14.73
C ASN A 88 14.72 -23.91 -15.83
N GLU A 89 13.49 -23.47 -15.52
CA GLU A 89 12.61 -22.73 -16.44
C GLU A 89 12.72 -21.20 -16.26
N LEU A 90 13.39 -20.75 -15.20
CA LEU A 90 13.67 -19.34 -14.99
C LEU A 90 14.56 -18.76 -16.12
N PRO A 91 14.43 -17.46 -16.44
CA PRO A 91 15.24 -16.84 -17.47
C PRO A 91 16.73 -16.94 -17.16
N THR A 92 17.55 -17.00 -18.21
CA THR A 92 18.99 -16.81 -18.06
C THR A 92 19.28 -15.43 -17.45
N ILE A 93 20.42 -15.27 -16.79
CA ILE A 93 20.78 -13.99 -16.18
C ILE A 93 20.82 -12.84 -17.18
N LYS A 94 21.26 -13.11 -18.41
CA LYS A 94 21.24 -12.16 -19.52
C LYS A 94 19.81 -11.72 -19.87
N ALA A 95 18.90 -12.68 -20.03
CA ALA A 95 17.49 -12.39 -20.31
C ALA A 95 16.80 -11.68 -19.13
N ALA A 96 17.22 -11.93 -17.88
CA ALA A 96 16.74 -11.20 -16.72
C ALA A 96 17.15 -9.73 -16.75
N PHE A 97 18.39 -9.41 -17.15
CA PHE A 97 18.83 -8.02 -17.32
C PHE A 97 18.10 -7.28 -18.45
N GLU A 98 17.65 -7.98 -19.49
CA GLU A 98 16.82 -7.38 -20.54
C GLU A 98 15.44 -6.89 -20.01
N GLN A 99 15.03 -7.32 -18.81
CA GLN A 99 13.78 -6.91 -18.16
C GLN A 99 13.90 -5.66 -17.29
N LEU A 100 15.09 -5.08 -17.11
CA LEU A 100 15.27 -3.93 -16.22
C LEU A 100 14.34 -2.75 -16.57
N TYR A 101 14.16 -2.46 -17.87
CA TYR A 101 13.26 -1.40 -18.33
C TYR A 101 11.80 -1.69 -17.97
N ALA A 102 11.34 -2.92 -18.19
CA ALA A 102 9.99 -3.34 -17.83
C ALA A 102 9.78 -3.29 -16.31
N LEU A 103 10.75 -3.78 -15.53
CA LEU A 103 10.73 -3.70 -14.07
C LEU A 103 10.66 -2.26 -13.59
N GLU A 104 11.34 -1.31 -14.21
CA GLU A 104 11.28 0.10 -13.81
C GLU A 104 9.95 0.78 -14.18
N HIS A 105 9.45 0.51 -15.38
CA HIS A 105 8.40 1.33 -15.98
C HIS A 105 7.03 0.65 -16.04
N TYR A 106 6.97 -0.67 -16.21
CA TYR A 106 5.70 -1.37 -16.41
C TYR A 106 5.04 -1.72 -15.09
N PRO A 107 3.71 -1.68 -15.01
CA PRO A 107 3.02 -1.86 -13.76
C PRO A 107 3.14 -3.31 -13.26
N ILE A 108 3.51 -3.48 -12.00
CA ILE A 108 3.59 -4.77 -11.31
C ILE A 108 2.88 -4.56 -9.96
N PRO A 109 2.12 -5.55 -9.45
CA PRO A 109 1.51 -5.48 -8.12
C PRO A 109 2.48 -4.99 -7.05
N GLU A 110 1.97 -4.26 -6.05
CA GLU A 110 2.78 -3.83 -4.90
C GLU A 110 3.39 -5.04 -4.18
N PHE A 111 2.61 -6.10 -4.02
CA PHE A 111 3.05 -7.38 -3.48
C PHE A 111 2.82 -8.49 -4.50
N PHE A 112 3.78 -9.41 -4.63
CA PHE A 112 3.61 -10.65 -5.38
C PHE A 112 4.53 -11.74 -4.85
N PHE A 113 4.20 -13.00 -5.15
CA PHE A 113 4.93 -14.16 -4.65
C PHE A 113 5.39 -15.06 -5.79
N VAL A 114 6.61 -15.57 -5.68
CA VAL A 114 7.20 -16.52 -6.62
C VAL A 114 7.73 -17.73 -5.86
N SER A 115 7.33 -18.92 -6.27
CA SER A 115 7.83 -20.20 -5.74
C SER A 115 8.72 -20.90 -6.77
N THR A 116 9.86 -21.44 -6.32
CA THR A 116 10.85 -22.13 -7.16
C THR A 116 11.66 -23.16 -6.35
N ASP A 117 12.64 -23.79 -6.98
CA ASP A 117 13.51 -24.81 -6.38
C ASP A 117 14.95 -24.29 -6.25
N TYR A 118 15.59 -24.46 -5.08
CA TYR A 118 16.98 -24.08 -4.84
C TYR A 118 17.70 -25.18 -4.04
N GLU A 119 18.82 -25.69 -4.55
CA GLU A 119 19.66 -26.69 -3.85
C GLU A 119 18.87 -27.90 -3.29
N SER A 120 17.87 -28.38 -4.02
CA SER A 120 16.96 -29.49 -3.67
C SER A 120 15.85 -29.14 -2.67
N GLU A 121 15.69 -27.87 -2.30
CA GLU A 121 14.62 -27.37 -1.45
C GLU A 121 13.63 -26.50 -2.23
N HIS A 122 12.38 -26.47 -1.77
CA HIS A 122 11.38 -25.51 -2.28
C HIS A 122 11.52 -24.20 -1.53
N VAL A 123 11.74 -23.13 -2.28
CA VAL A 123 11.88 -21.77 -1.76
C VAL A 123 10.81 -20.87 -2.37
N GLY A 124 10.50 -19.79 -1.66
CA GLY A 124 9.55 -18.80 -2.14
C GLY A 124 9.96 -17.41 -1.73
N PHE A 125 9.59 -16.44 -2.57
CA PHE A 125 10.00 -15.06 -2.45
C PHE A 125 8.77 -14.17 -2.49
N LEU A 126 8.51 -13.47 -1.38
CA LEU A 126 7.57 -12.36 -1.36
C LEU A 126 8.31 -11.10 -1.77
N PHE A 127 7.87 -10.50 -2.87
CA PHE A 127 8.36 -9.22 -3.35
C PHE A 127 7.41 -8.11 -2.91
N GLN A 128 7.97 -7.02 -2.41
CA GLN A 128 7.30 -5.75 -2.14
C GLN A 128 7.95 -4.66 -3.00
N ARG A 129 7.15 -3.99 -3.83
CA ARG A 129 7.60 -2.95 -4.75
C ARG A 129 7.32 -1.57 -4.18
N GLU A 130 8.36 -0.77 -4.07
CA GLU A 130 8.29 0.63 -3.63
C GLU A 130 8.88 1.57 -4.69
N ALA A 131 8.47 2.85 -4.66
CA ALA A 131 9.05 3.87 -5.51
C ALA A 131 10.40 4.34 -4.92
N LEU A 132 11.41 4.50 -5.76
CA LEU A 132 12.67 5.13 -5.36
C LEU A 132 12.54 6.66 -5.35
N GLU A 133 13.14 7.29 -4.35
CA GLU A 133 13.32 8.74 -4.34
C GLU A 133 14.15 9.18 -5.55
N GLY A 134 13.67 10.21 -6.27
CA GLY A 134 14.29 10.66 -7.51
C GLY A 134 14.06 9.75 -8.73
N GLY A 135 13.10 8.82 -8.67
CA GLY A 135 12.70 7.95 -9.78
C GLY A 135 13.40 6.58 -9.78
N GLY A 136 12.71 5.57 -10.31
CA GLY A 136 13.09 4.15 -10.24
C GLY A 136 12.21 3.37 -9.26
N ARG A 137 12.57 2.12 -8.98
CA ARG A 137 11.87 1.23 -8.05
C ARG A 137 12.82 0.44 -7.16
N VAL A 138 12.37 0.14 -5.94
CA VAL A 138 12.98 -0.86 -5.06
C VAL A 138 12.06 -2.06 -4.99
N TYR A 139 12.64 -3.24 -5.10
CA TYR A 139 11.99 -4.51 -4.82
C TYR A 139 12.60 -5.11 -3.57
N SER A 140 11.91 -4.93 -2.44
CA SER A 140 12.23 -5.59 -1.18
C SER A 140 11.76 -7.04 -1.24
N VAL A 141 12.64 -7.98 -0.92
CA VAL A 141 12.37 -9.41 -1.04
C VAL A 141 12.52 -10.08 0.31
N THR A 142 11.50 -10.85 0.68
CA THR A 142 11.48 -11.74 1.85
C THR A 142 11.53 -13.18 1.34
N GLY A 143 12.63 -13.89 1.59
CA GLY A 143 12.80 -15.29 1.22
C GLY A 143 12.31 -16.24 2.30
N PHE A 144 11.62 -17.31 1.89
CA PHE A 144 11.07 -18.36 2.74
C PHE A 144 11.63 -19.73 2.33
N ASN A 145 11.86 -20.59 3.33
CA ASN A 145 12.28 -21.97 3.14
C ASN A 145 11.50 -22.89 4.10
N LEU A 146 11.01 -24.03 3.61
CA LEU A 146 10.26 -25.02 4.38
C LEU A 146 11.08 -25.66 5.52
N CYS A 147 12.40 -25.79 5.37
CA CYS A 147 13.23 -26.41 6.41
C CYS A 147 13.48 -25.48 7.62
N GLY A 148 13.06 -24.22 7.58
CA GLY A 148 13.28 -23.23 8.64
C GLY A 148 12.04 -22.44 9.09
N GLY A 149 10.85 -22.71 8.54
CA GLY A 149 9.63 -21.94 8.84
C GLY A 149 9.82 -20.42 8.67
N TYR A 150 9.10 -19.62 9.47
CA TYR A 150 9.25 -18.16 9.54
C TYR A 150 10.54 -17.68 10.23
N GLU A 151 11.39 -18.58 10.75
CA GLU A 151 12.50 -18.22 11.63
C GLU A 151 13.82 -17.94 10.88
N LYS A 152 13.93 -18.36 9.62
CA LYS A 152 15.07 -18.08 8.74
C LYS A 152 14.64 -17.33 7.49
N VAL A 153 14.33 -16.05 7.68
CA VAL A 153 13.99 -15.14 6.59
C VAL A 153 15.26 -14.49 6.05
N SER A 154 15.53 -14.66 4.75
CA SER A 154 16.52 -13.85 4.05
C SER A 154 15.87 -12.55 3.57
N ARG A 155 16.60 -11.44 3.63
CA ARG A 155 16.11 -10.14 3.13
C ARG A 155 17.06 -9.54 2.13
N SER A 156 16.54 -9.15 0.97
CA SER A 156 17.30 -8.44 -0.04
C SER A 156 16.49 -7.29 -0.64
N GLU A 157 17.17 -6.35 -1.28
CA GLU A 157 16.57 -5.21 -1.99
C GLU A 157 17.23 -5.08 -3.35
N PHE A 158 16.42 -5.01 -4.41
CA PHE A 158 16.89 -4.72 -5.78
C PHE A 158 16.50 -3.30 -6.15
N ARG A 159 17.48 -2.46 -6.51
CA ARG A 159 17.25 -1.09 -6.98
C ARG A 159 17.27 -1.08 -8.51
N ILE A 160 16.15 -0.72 -9.12
CA ILE A 160 15.97 -0.69 -10.57
C ILE A 160 15.73 0.76 -11.02
N LYS A 161 16.67 1.30 -11.80
CA LYS A 161 16.60 2.65 -12.37
C LYS A 161 17.39 2.74 -13.67
N GLU A 162 16.93 3.59 -14.60
CA GLU A 162 17.51 3.78 -15.95
C GLU A 162 18.95 4.30 -15.85
N THR A 163 19.22 5.14 -14.83
CA THR A 163 20.55 5.72 -14.56
C THR A 163 21.45 4.83 -13.69
N ASP A 164 21.14 3.54 -13.57
CA ASP A 164 21.87 2.53 -12.80
C ASP A 164 22.12 2.88 -11.31
N PRO A 165 21.20 2.55 -10.40
CA PRO A 165 21.35 2.93 -9.00
C PRO A 165 22.31 1.97 -8.31
N GLU A 166 23.49 2.44 -7.91
CA GLU A 166 24.36 1.70 -7.00
C GLU A 166 23.97 2.01 -5.53
N PRO A 167 23.91 0.99 -4.64
CA PRO A 167 24.14 -0.42 -4.93
C PRO A 167 22.93 -1.07 -5.62
N PHE A 168 23.20 -1.89 -6.66
CA PHE A 168 22.15 -2.59 -7.40
C PHE A 168 21.35 -3.56 -6.51
N VAL A 169 22.05 -4.30 -5.64
CA VAL A 169 21.46 -5.16 -4.61
C VAL A 169 22.00 -4.83 -3.23
N SER A 170 21.12 -4.80 -2.24
CA SER A 170 21.49 -4.92 -0.82
C SER A 170 20.98 -6.24 -0.26
N LEU A 171 21.81 -7.01 0.42
CA LEU A 171 21.45 -8.25 1.11
C LEU A 171 21.68 -8.06 2.61
N MET A 172 20.67 -8.31 3.44
CA MET A 172 20.81 -8.29 4.89
C MET A 172 21.55 -9.54 5.35
N GLN A 173 22.64 -9.34 6.08
CA GLN A 173 23.47 -10.34 6.74
C GLN A 173 23.52 -10.06 8.25
N ASN A 174 24.14 -10.96 9.02
CA ASN A 174 24.22 -10.83 10.48
C ASN A 174 24.98 -9.58 10.95
N ASP A 175 25.91 -9.08 10.13
CA ASP A 175 26.74 -7.90 10.37
C ASP A 175 26.21 -6.62 9.69
N GLY A 176 25.04 -6.70 9.03
CA GLY A 176 24.38 -5.56 8.39
C GLY A 176 24.10 -5.79 6.91
N TRP A 177 24.03 -4.72 6.12
CA TRP A 177 23.75 -4.81 4.70
C TRP A 177 25.04 -5.02 3.88
N ALA A 178 25.10 -6.13 3.15
CA ALA A 178 26.09 -6.37 2.11
C ALA A 178 25.58 -5.82 0.77
N HIS A 179 26.47 -5.19 0.00
CA HIS A 179 26.12 -4.53 -1.26
C HIS A 179 26.76 -5.22 -2.47
N THR A 180 25.97 -5.42 -3.53
CA THR A 180 26.41 -6.09 -4.75
C THR A 180 26.04 -5.24 -5.97
N SER A 181 27.00 -5.05 -6.87
CA SER A 181 26.79 -4.37 -8.16
C SER A 181 26.16 -5.30 -9.20
N LYS A 182 25.65 -4.75 -10.32
CA LYS A 182 25.17 -5.56 -11.45
C LYS A 182 26.23 -6.54 -11.98
N LYS A 183 27.51 -6.12 -12.01
CA LYS A 183 28.62 -6.89 -12.58
C LYS A 183 29.00 -8.12 -11.75
N THR A 184 28.75 -8.06 -10.44
CA THR A 184 29.15 -9.10 -9.49
C THR A 184 27.98 -9.94 -9.00
N LEU A 185 26.77 -9.71 -9.53
CA LEU A 185 25.55 -10.42 -9.15
C LEU A 185 25.69 -11.94 -9.27
N SER A 186 26.33 -12.42 -10.34
CA SER A 186 26.51 -13.85 -10.61
C SER A 186 27.52 -14.54 -9.69
N ALA A 187 28.18 -13.81 -8.79
CA ALA A 187 29.04 -14.40 -7.77
C ALA A 187 28.23 -15.04 -6.62
N ASN A 188 26.93 -14.73 -6.51
CA ASN A 188 26.04 -15.27 -5.50
C ASN A 188 24.82 -15.93 -6.15
N ASN A 189 24.83 -17.26 -6.22
CA ASN A 189 23.78 -18.07 -6.86
C ASN A 189 22.37 -17.80 -6.30
N TYR A 190 22.27 -17.51 -4.99
CA TYR A 190 20.99 -17.26 -4.34
C TYR A 190 20.43 -15.88 -4.72
N ILE A 191 21.25 -14.83 -4.74
CA ILE A 191 20.83 -13.51 -5.21
C ILE A 191 20.49 -13.56 -6.71
N GLU A 192 21.29 -14.26 -7.51
CA GLU A 192 21.00 -14.49 -8.93
C GLU A 192 19.64 -15.16 -9.13
N LEU A 193 19.31 -16.18 -8.33
CA LEU A 193 18.01 -16.84 -8.35
C LEU A 193 16.87 -15.85 -8.06
N ILE A 194 16.98 -15.04 -7.00
CA ILE A 194 15.96 -14.07 -6.63
C ILE A 194 15.71 -13.08 -7.79
N PHE A 195 16.79 -12.60 -8.42
CA PHE A 195 16.65 -11.68 -9.55
C PHE A 195 15.98 -12.34 -10.77
N LYS A 196 16.30 -13.61 -11.04
CA LYS A 196 15.63 -14.38 -12.10
C LYS A 196 14.14 -14.58 -11.79
N CYS A 197 13.76 -14.83 -10.54
CA CYS A 197 12.37 -14.90 -10.12
C CYS A 197 11.62 -13.57 -10.36
N LEU A 198 12.25 -12.45 -10.01
CA LEU A 198 11.70 -11.11 -10.27
C LEU A 198 11.47 -10.88 -11.77
N ALA A 199 12.46 -11.20 -12.60
CA ALA A 199 12.36 -11.07 -14.06
C ALA A 199 11.34 -12.04 -14.68
N ALA A 200 11.26 -13.27 -14.18
CA ALA A 200 10.27 -14.26 -14.61
C ALA A 200 8.85 -13.78 -14.32
N TYR A 201 8.61 -13.23 -13.13
CA TYR A 201 7.31 -12.66 -12.78
C TYR A 201 6.95 -11.47 -13.67
N SER A 202 7.91 -10.59 -13.98
CA SER A 202 7.72 -9.50 -14.93
C SER A 202 7.32 -10.01 -16.31
N ASN A 203 8.00 -11.03 -16.84
CA ASN A 203 7.66 -11.67 -18.12
C ASN A 203 6.29 -12.34 -18.09
N TYR A 204 5.93 -12.99 -16.97
CA TYR A 204 4.63 -13.59 -16.78
C TYR A 204 3.50 -12.56 -16.84
N ARG A 205 3.71 -11.38 -16.23
CA ARG A 205 2.76 -10.27 -16.25
C ARG A 205 2.73 -9.51 -17.57
N HIS A 206 3.88 -9.41 -18.23
CA HIS A 206 4.08 -8.66 -19.48
C HIS A 206 4.66 -9.57 -20.55
N PRO A 207 3.92 -10.61 -20.99
CA PRO A 207 4.44 -11.54 -21.98
C PRO A 207 4.62 -10.85 -23.32
N ARG A 208 5.64 -11.27 -24.07
CA ARG A 208 5.74 -10.93 -25.49
C ARG A 208 4.74 -11.78 -26.25
N ILE A 209 3.76 -11.13 -26.88
CA ILE A 209 2.69 -11.79 -27.63
C ILE A 209 3.03 -11.73 -29.12
N ASP A 210 2.89 -12.84 -29.83
CA ASP A 210 2.89 -12.82 -31.30
C ASP A 210 1.61 -12.13 -31.78
N ASN A 211 1.75 -11.08 -32.57
CA ASN A 211 0.63 -10.33 -33.14
C ASN A 211 -0.38 -11.23 -33.87
N LYS A 212 0.07 -12.35 -34.45
CA LYS A 212 -0.82 -13.32 -35.12
C LYS A 212 -1.72 -14.09 -34.16
N ALA A 213 -1.38 -14.15 -32.88
CA ALA A 213 -2.15 -14.83 -31.84
C ALA A 213 -3.23 -13.92 -31.21
N VAL A 214 -3.24 -12.62 -31.53
CA VAL A 214 -4.20 -11.67 -30.96
C VAL A 214 -5.51 -11.73 -31.75
N VAL A 215 -6.61 -12.06 -31.05
CA VAL A 215 -7.96 -12.08 -31.62
C VAL A 215 -8.81 -11.02 -30.91
N ASP A 216 -9.35 -10.06 -31.67
CA ASP A 216 -10.24 -9.04 -31.13
C ASP A 216 -11.68 -9.59 -31.01
N THR A 217 -12.06 -9.95 -29.79
CA THR A 217 -13.37 -10.52 -29.45
C THR A 217 -14.40 -9.47 -29.02
N ARG A 218 -14.08 -8.17 -29.11
CA ARG A 218 -14.99 -7.09 -28.68
C ARG A 218 -16.23 -7.03 -29.58
N SER A 219 -17.41 -6.98 -28.96
CA SER A 219 -18.70 -6.84 -29.65
C SER A 219 -19.00 -5.42 -30.13
N ILE A 220 -18.40 -4.43 -29.46
CA ILE A 220 -18.44 -3.02 -29.85
C ILE A 220 -16.99 -2.58 -29.96
N LYS A 221 -16.64 -1.95 -31.08
CA LYS A 221 -15.30 -1.42 -31.32
C LYS A 221 -15.38 0.10 -31.39
N PRO A 222 -14.36 0.82 -30.91
CA PRO A 222 -14.24 2.23 -31.27
C PRO A 222 -14.14 2.34 -32.79
N LYS A 223 -14.56 3.48 -33.34
CA LYS A 223 -14.38 3.74 -34.78
C LYS A 223 -12.91 3.61 -35.17
N ASP A 224 -12.60 3.29 -36.41
CA ASP A 224 -11.21 3.29 -36.86
C ASP A 224 -10.61 4.70 -36.85
N ASN A 225 -9.29 4.79 -36.70
CA ASN A 225 -8.55 6.05 -36.74
C ASN A 225 -7.22 5.89 -37.48
N GLU A 226 -7.31 5.99 -38.81
CA GLU A 226 -6.13 5.90 -39.68
C GLU A 226 -5.07 6.97 -39.34
N TYR A 227 -5.48 8.15 -38.87
CA TYR A 227 -4.55 9.21 -38.51
C TYR A 227 -3.66 8.83 -37.33
N LEU A 228 -4.25 8.31 -36.24
CA LEU A 228 -3.49 7.82 -35.09
C LEU A 228 -2.56 6.66 -35.48
N VAL A 229 -3.05 5.71 -36.28
CA VAL A 229 -2.23 4.59 -36.78
C VAL A 229 -1.02 5.11 -37.57
N GLN A 230 -1.22 6.08 -38.47
CA GLN A 230 -0.12 6.70 -39.21
C GLN A 230 0.88 7.43 -38.30
N LEU A 231 0.40 8.12 -37.25
CA LEU A 231 1.28 8.76 -36.26
C LEU A 231 2.12 7.72 -35.53
N ILE A 232 1.52 6.63 -35.07
CA ILE A 232 2.22 5.51 -34.41
C ILE A 232 3.29 4.93 -35.34
N CYS A 233 2.95 4.63 -36.59
CA CYS A 233 3.93 4.11 -37.56
C CYS A 233 5.10 5.08 -37.78
N LYS A 234 4.82 6.39 -37.90
CA LYS A 234 5.86 7.41 -38.05
C LYS A 234 6.73 7.53 -36.79
N ALA A 235 6.15 7.44 -35.60
CA ALA A 235 6.87 7.49 -34.33
C ALA A 235 7.81 6.29 -34.15
N ILE A 236 7.35 5.08 -34.47
CA ILE A 236 8.17 3.85 -34.47
C ILE A 236 9.34 3.97 -35.46
N GLN A 237 9.11 4.57 -36.63
CA GLN A 237 10.17 4.87 -37.61
C GLN A 237 11.07 6.06 -37.21
N GLY A 238 10.83 6.68 -36.06
CA GLY A 238 11.59 7.84 -35.57
C GLY A 238 11.35 9.14 -36.34
N LYS A 239 10.28 9.23 -37.14
CA LYS A 239 9.91 10.41 -37.94
C LYS A 239 9.04 11.41 -37.17
N VAL A 240 8.44 10.97 -36.07
CA VAL A 240 7.59 11.79 -35.19
C VAL A 240 8.07 11.62 -33.76
N THR A 241 8.09 12.71 -33.01
CA THR A 241 8.45 12.71 -31.59
C THR A 241 7.32 12.18 -30.73
N CYS A 242 7.69 11.47 -29.66
CA CYS A 242 6.80 11.15 -28.57
C CYS A 242 7.24 11.93 -27.34
N THR A 243 6.29 12.46 -26.58
CA THR A 243 6.58 13.22 -25.37
C THR A 243 5.76 12.69 -24.22
N ARG A 244 6.44 12.18 -23.19
CA ARG A 244 5.83 11.78 -21.93
C ARG A 244 5.58 13.02 -21.08
N ILE A 245 4.35 13.17 -20.60
CA ILE A 245 3.86 14.34 -19.87
C ILE A 245 3.11 13.93 -18.59
N SER A 246 2.96 14.88 -17.67
CA SER A 246 1.96 14.85 -16.60
C SER A 246 0.91 15.91 -16.91
N VAL A 247 -0.36 15.51 -17.00
CA VAL A 247 -1.45 16.38 -17.45
C VAL A 247 -2.71 16.19 -16.60
N PRO A 248 -3.46 17.27 -16.30
CA PRO A 248 -4.77 17.16 -15.68
C PRO A 248 -5.72 16.28 -16.52
N ILE A 249 -6.39 15.32 -15.88
CA ILE A 249 -7.23 14.36 -16.62
C ILE A 249 -8.40 15.03 -17.36
N ASN A 250 -8.85 16.19 -16.88
CA ASN A 250 -9.92 16.97 -17.49
C ASN A 250 -9.53 17.64 -18.82
N ARG A 251 -8.24 17.70 -19.17
CA ARG A 251 -7.76 18.17 -20.47
C ARG A 251 -7.80 17.09 -21.56
N ILE A 252 -7.98 15.83 -21.17
CA ILE A 252 -8.05 14.70 -22.09
C ILE A 252 -9.50 14.49 -22.51
N LYS A 253 -9.75 14.34 -23.81
CA LYS A 253 -11.07 14.00 -24.35
C LYS A 253 -11.08 12.65 -25.06
N PRO A 254 -12.10 11.82 -24.83
CA PRO A 254 -12.30 10.62 -25.64
C PRO A 254 -12.71 11.03 -27.06
N ARG A 255 -12.10 10.42 -28.07
CA ARG A 255 -12.53 10.62 -29.46
C ARG A 255 -13.94 10.06 -29.68
N ASP A 256 -14.20 8.87 -29.13
CA ASP A 256 -15.48 8.18 -29.20
C ASP A 256 -16.12 8.12 -27.80
N ILE A 257 -16.84 9.18 -27.44
CA ILE A 257 -17.54 9.25 -26.15
C ILE A 257 -18.65 8.21 -26.03
N ASP A 258 -19.24 7.79 -27.15
CA ASP A 258 -20.27 6.75 -27.16
C ASP A 258 -19.67 5.40 -26.80
N TYR A 259 -18.47 5.11 -27.31
CA TYR A 259 -17.73 3.93 -26.87
C TYR A 259 -17.41 3.98 -25.37
N ALA A 260 -16.91 5.11 -24.86
CA ALA A 260 -16.61 5.30 -23.45
C ALA A 260 -17.82 5.03 -22.54
N LEU A 261 -19.00 5.53 -22.92
CA LEU A 261 -20.26 5.30 -22.21
C LEU A 261 -20.73 3.84 -22.24
N ASN A 262 -20.28 3.04 -23.21
CA ASN A 262 -20.69 1.65 -23.41
C ASN A 262 -19.70 0.61 -22.86
N ILE A 263 -18.57 1.03 -22.28
CA ILE A 263 -17.67 0.14 -21.53
C ILE A 263 -18.44 -0.42 -20.33
N PRO A 264 -18.44 -1.74 -20.03
CA PRO A 264 -19.12 -2.31 -18.87
C PRO A 264 -18.65 -1.72 -17.53
N GLU A 265 -19.56 -1.57 -16.56
CA GLU A 265 -19.18 -1.11 -15.21
C GLU A 265 -18.24 -2.08 -14.51
N ALA A 266 -18.46 -3.38 -14.69
CA ALA A 266 -17.61 -4.43 -14.12
C ALA A 266 -16.15 -4.28 -14.58
N ASP A 267 -15.92 -3.89 -15.84
CA ASP A 267 -14.58 -3.70 -16.40
C ASP A 267 -13.91 -2.48 -15.78
N ILE A 268 -14.64 -1.37 -15.68
CA ILE A 268 -14.17 -0.14 -15.04
C ILE A 268 -13.82 -0.44 -13.58
N GLN A 269 -14.71 -1.12 -12.84
CA GLN A 269 -14.48 -1.51 -11.45
C GLN A 269 -13.31 -2.48 -11.28
N ASP A 270 -13.13 -3.43 -12.20
CA ASP A 270 -11.98 -4.33 -12.19
C ASP A 270 -10.67 -3.56 -12.37
N PHE A 271 -10.64 -2.66 -13.34
CA PHE A 271 -9.47 -1.82 -13.58
C PHE A 271 -9.22 -0.87 -12.39
N MET A 272 -10.25 -0.31 -11.77
CA MET A 272 -10.14 0.47 -10.53
C MET A 272 -9.53 -0.34 -9.39
N ARG A 273 -9.93 -1.61 -9.21
CA ARG A 273 -9.32 -2.50 -8.22
C ARG A 273 -7.84 -2.73 -8.52
N ARG A 274 -7.46 -2.93 -9.78
CA ARG A 274 -6.05 -3.07 -10.17
C ARG A 274 -5.25 -1.81 -9.91
N ILE A 275 -5.80 -0.63 -10.17
CA ILE A 275 -5.15 0.65 -9.82
C ILE A 275 -4.96 0.75 -8.30
N ALA A 276 -5.95 0.31 -7.51
CA ALA A 276 -5.83 0.29 -6.06
C ALA A 276 -4.77 -0.73 -5.57
N GLU A 277 -4.66 -1.88 -6.23
CA GLU A 277 -3.72 -2.96 -5.88
C GLU A 277 -2.28 -2.70 -6.36
N TRP A 278 -2.09 -2.07 -7.53
CA TRP A 278 -0.79 -1.92 -8.18
C TRP A 278 -0.33 -0.45 -8.17
N GLY A 279 -1.16 0.48 -7.69
CA GLY A 279 -0.89 1.91 -7.63
C GLY A 279 -1.15 2.66 -8.94
N ALA A 280 -1.34 3.98 -8.82
CA ALA A 280 -1.49 4.89 -9.96
C ALA A 280 -0.17 5.62 -10.29
N PRO A 281 0.06 5.98 -11.57
CA PRO A 281 -0.68 5.51 -12.74
C PRO A 281 -0.29 4.07 -13.09
N LEU A 282 -1.29 3.20 -13.17
CA LEU A 282 -1.16 1.83 -13.66
C LEU A 282 -0.72 1.79 -15.13
N ALA A 283 -1.23 2.71 -15.94
CA ALA A 283 -1.06 2.74 -17.39
C ALA A 283 -0.94 4.19 -17.84
N GLU A 284 -0.03 4.45 -18.78
CA GLU A 284 0.08 5.75 -19.42
C GLU A 284 -0.94 5.83 -20.55
N ILE A 285 -1.62 6.97 -20.69
CA ILE A 285 -2.59 7.18 -21.77
C ILE A 285 -1.87 7.67 -23.03
N LEU A 286 -2.13 7.06 -24.18
CA LEU A 286 -1.64 7.52 -25.47
C LEU A 286 -2.55 8.63 -26.02
N LEU A 287 -1.93 9.76 -26.33
CA LEU A 287 -2.60 10.98 -26.76
C LEU A 287 -2.06 11.49 -28.09
N TYR A 288 -2.88 12.25 -28.79
CA TYR A 288 -2.45 13.15 -29.87
C TYR A 288 -3.25 14.44 -29.78
N GLU A 289 -2.70 15.53 -30.31
CA GLU A 289 -3.48 16.77 -30.40
C GLU A 289 -4.31 16.81 -31.68
N LYS A 290 -5.55 17.27 -31.53
CA LYS A 290 -6.40 17.68 -32.63
C LYS A 290 -7.24 18.88 -32.21
N ASP A 291 -7.24 19.92 -33.04
CA ASP A 291 -8.03 21.14 -32.83
C ASP A 291 -7.79 21.80 -31.44
N GLY A 292 -6.52 21.84 -30.99
CA GLY A 292 -6.13 22.40 -29.69
C GLY A 292 -6.49 21.54 -28.48
N GLN A 293 -6.89 20.28 -28.68
CA GLN A 293 -7.34 19.37 -27.63
C GLN A 293 -6.53 18.08 -27.63
N LEU A 294 -6.20 17.59 -26.43
CA LEU A 294 -5.56 16.29 -26.27
C LEU A 294 -6.62 15.20 -26.36
N ILE A 295 -6.53 14.38 -27.41
CA ILE A 295 -7.47 13.32 -27.73
C ILE A 295 -6.88 11.97 -27.35
N MET A 296 -7.67 11.17 -26.65
CA MET A 296 -7.43 9.74 -26.41
C MET A 296 -8.36 8.91 -27.29
N ASP A 297 -7.84 7.86 -27.92
CA ASP A 297 -8.61 6.99 -28.82
C ASP A 297 -8.33 5.48 -28.68
N ASP A 298 -7.61 5.06 -27.64
CA ASP A 298 -7.33 3.64 -27.37
C ASP A 298 -7.63 3.28 -25.90
N ASP A 299 -7.09 4.08 -24.97
CA ASP A 299 -7.11 3.79 -23.53
C ASP A 299 -8.43 4.12 -22.79
N TYR A 300 -9.58 3.91 -23.44
CA TYR A 300 -10.88 4.31 -22.91
C TYR A 300 -11.19 3.73 -21.52
N LEU A 301 -10.84 2.46 -21.28
CA LEU A 301 -11.04 1.81 -19.98
C LEU A 301 -10.18 2.48 -18.89
N THR A 302 -8.91 2.73 -19.19
CA THR A 302 -7.98 3.42 -18.28
C THR A 302 -8.47 4.83 -17.95
N TYR A 303 -8.88 5.60 -18.96
CA TYR A 303 -9.44 6.92 -18.78
C TYR A 303 -10.70 6.91 -17.91
N CYS A 304 -11.65 6.01 -18.18
CA CYS A 304 -12.86 5.87 -17.37
C CYS A 304 -12.54 5.51 -15.91
N ALA A 305 -11.62 4.58 -15.66
CA ALA A 305 -11.23 4.19 -14.32
C ALA A 305 -10.53 5.33 -13.55
N TYR A 306 -9.64 6.08 -14.21
CA TYR A 306 -8.98 7.24 -13.60
C TYR A 306 -9.95 8.37 -13.28
N ARG A 307 -10.91 8.63 -14.16
CA ARG A 307 -12.01 9.58 -13.91
C ARG A 307 -12.89 9.12 -12.74
N ALA A 308 -13.27 7.83 -12.68
CA ALA A 308 -14.05 7.27 -11.58
C ALA A 308 -13.33 7.35 -10.22
N LEU A 309 -12.01 7.17 -10.21
CA LEU A 309 -11.17 7.30 -9.02
C LEU A 309 -10.81 8.75 -8.67
N LYS A 310 -11.28 9.73 -9.45
CA LYS A 310 -10.97 11.16 -9.28
C LYS A 310 -9.46 11.44 -9.22
N ILE A 311 -8.69 10.80 -10.11
CA ILE A 311 -7.26 11.08 -10.24
C ILE A 311 -7.10 12.41 -10.97
N ASP A 312 -6.59 13.43 -10.28
CA ASP A 312 -6.51 14.80 -10.81
C ASP A 312 -5.52 14.94 -11.97
N SER A 313 -4.38 14.23 -11.92
CA SER A 313 -3.32 14.27 -12.92
C SER A 313 -2.86 12.87 -13.28
N VAL A 314 -2.64 12.64 -14.57
CA VAL A 314 -2.21 11.35 -15.12
C VAL A 314 -0.89 11.50 -15.88
N LYS A 315 -0.11 10.42 -15.95
CA LYS A 315 1.00 10.33 -16.90
C LYS A 315 0.44 9.90 -18.25
N ALA A 316 0.87 10.58 -19.30
CA ALA A 316 0.42 10.32 -20.67
C ALA A 316 1.60 10.48 -21.64
N VAL A 317 1.45 9.93 -22.84
CA VAL A 317 2.42 10.05 -23.93
C VAL A 317 1.72 10.69 -25.11
N VAL A 318 2.17 11.87 -25.53
CA VAL A 318 1.64 12.56 -26.71
C VAL A 318 2.50 12.22 -27.92
N ILE A 319 1.88 11.72 -28.99
CA ILE A 319 2.54 11.52 -30.28
C ILE A 319 2.34 12.76 -31.15
N GLY A 320 3.45 13.33 -31.64
CA GLY A 320 3.43 14.53 -32.47
C GLY A 320 3.57 15.83 -31.68
N ASN A 321 3.30 16.93 -32.39
CA ASN A 321 3.31 18.26 -31.80
C ASN A 321 2.02 18.50 -31.02
N PHE A 322 2.13 19.26 -29.94
CA PHE A 322 0.99 19.68 -29.14
C PHE A 322 1.29 21.01 -28.43
N ASP A 323 0.25 21.68 -27.95
CA ASP A 323 0.32 22.85 -27.09
C ASP A 323 0.85 22.45 -25.72
N GLU A 324 2.10 22.83 -25.44
CA GLU A 324 2.78 22.54 -24.19
C GLU A 324 2.36 23.47 -23.04
N SER A 325 1.48 24.45 -23.29
CA SER A 325 1.02 25.41 -22.28
C SER A 325 0.36 24.68 -21.10
N ASP A 326 0.84 24.95 -19.89
CA ASP A 326 0.36 24.36 -18.63
C ASP A 326 0.47 22.81 -18.56
N ILE A 327 1.44 22.22 -19.27
CA ILE A 327 1.74 20.79 -19.22
C ILE A 327 3.15 20.55 -18.69
N LYS A 328 3.29 19.63 -17.74
CA LYS A 328 4.60 19.23 -17.24
C LYS A 328 5.21 18.16 -18.15
N ILE A 329 6.26 18.53 -18.88
CA ILE A 329 7.05 17.59 -19.69
C ILE A 329 7.91 16.71 -18.76
N LEU A 330 7.83 15.39 -18.93
CA LEU A 330 8.60 14.43 -18.14
C LEU A 330 9.78 13.84 -18.94
N LYS A 331 9.56 13.48 -20.22
CA LYS A 331 10.60 12.92 -21.10
C LYS A 331 10.22 13.17 -22.57
N ARG A 332 11.21 13.45 -23.42
CA ARG A 332 11.05 13.46 -24.88
C ARG A 332 11.82 12.30 -25.48
N GLY A 333 11.26 11.70 -26.52
CA GLY A 333 11.80 10.53 -27.19
C GLY A 333 11.08 10.26 -28.50
N ARG A 334 11.04 9.00 -28.90
CA ARG A 334 10.36 8.52 -30.13
C ARG A 334 9.47 7.33 -29.78
N GLY A 335 9.31 6.39 -30.71
CA GLY A 335 8.46 5.22 -30.55
C GLY A 335 8.70 4.40 -29.28
N GLU A 336 9.89 4.45 -28.68
CA GLU A 336 10.20 3.79 -27.41
C GLU A 336 9.41 4.30 -26.20
N LEU A 337 8.81 5.50 -26.30
CA LEU A 337 7.94 6.04 -25.26
C LEU A 337 6.49 5.60 -25.42
N ILE A 338 6.09 4.98 -26.54
CA ILE A 338 4.70 4.54 -26.73
C ILE A 338 4.38 3.49 -25.65
N PRO A 339 3.28 3.66 -24.89
CA PRO A 339 2.89 2.71 -23.85
C PRO A 339 2.70 1.30 -24.41
N PRO A 340 3.00 0.25 -23.64
CA PRO A 340 2.73 -1.13 -24.06
C PRO A 340 1.23 -1.40 -24.18
N VAL A 341 0.85 -2.33 -25.05
CA VAL A 341 -0.53 -2.77 -25.22
C VAL A 341 -1.00 -3.54 -23.98
N ILE A 342 -2.16 -3.17 -23.44
CA ILE A 342 -2.81 -3.89 -22.33
C ILE A 342 -3.78 -4.91 -22.91
N VAL A 343 -3.68 -6.17 -22.47
CA VAL A 343 -4.58 -7.25 -22.88
C VAL A 343 -5.43 -7.71 -21.70
N ASP A 344 -6.74 -7.54 -21.80
CA ASP A 344 -7.72 -7.91 -20.77
C ASP A 344 -8.63 -9.06 -21.20
N ARG A 345 -9.14 -9.82 -20.22
CA ARG A 345 -10.14 -10.89 -20.42
C ARG A 345 -11.55 -10.34 -20.16
N ALA A 346 -12.46 -10.52 -21.11
CA ALA A 346 -13.77 -9.86 -21.12
C ALA A 346 -14.84 -10.52 -20.20
N PRO A 347 -15.61 -9.73 -19.42
CA PRO A 347 -16.89 -10.11 -18.80
C PRO A 347 -18.14 -9.57 -19.56
N LYS A 348 -19.36 -9.99 -19.14
CA LYS A 348 -20.66 -9.80 -19.84
C LYS A 348 -21.48 -8.57 -19.36
N LYS A 349 -22.35 -8.02 -20.25
CA LYS A 349 -23.00 -6.68 -20.22
C LYS A 349 -24.51 -6.63 -19.85
N LEU A 350 -24.98 -5.43 -19.47
CA LEU A 350 -26.38 -4.93 -19.43
C LEU A 350 -26.46 -3.46 -19.95
N PRO A 351 -27.63 -2.94 -20.42
CA PRO A 351 -27.75 -1.59 -21.01
C PRO A 351 -28.53 -0.56 -20.15
N GLN A 352 -28.31 0.75 -20.36
CA GLN A 352 -29.30 1.79 -20.02
C GLN A 352 -29.09 3.18 -20.67
N ASP A 353 -30.09 4.04 -20.43
CA ASP A 353 -30.65 5.15 -21.20
C ASP A 353 -30.07 6.58 -20.99
N SER A 354 -30.56 7.47 -21.86
CA SER A 354 -30.07 8.80 -22.21
C SER A 354 -30.34 9.97 -21.27
N LEU A 355 -29.28 10.76 -21.05
CA LEU A 355 -29.22 12.21 -20.75
C LEU A 355 -27.94 12.76 -21.43
N SER A 356 -27.53 14.02 -21.19
CA SER A 356 -26.33 14.62 -21.84
C SER A 356 -25.05 13.78 -21.64
N LYS A 357 -24.35 13.42 -22.73
CA LYS A 357 -23.30 12.36 -22.78
C LYS A 357 -22.11 12.57 -21.86
N ASP A 358 -21.59 13.80 -21.73
CA ASP A 358 -20.49 14.10 -20.79
C ASP A 358 -20.96 14.02 -19.34
N HIS A 359 -22.13 14.59 -19.04
CA HIS A 359 -22.71 14.55 -17.70
C HIS A 359 -23.14 13.13 -17.29
N MET A 360 -23.57 12.31 -18.26
CA MET A 360 -23.86 10.88 -18.06
C MET A 360 -22.61 10.12 -17.66
N LEU A 361 -21.50 10.35 -18.38
CA LEU A 361 -20.24 9.70 -18.05
C LEU A 361 -19.82 10.11 -16.64
N ASP A 362 -19.86 11.41 -16.31
CA ASP A 362 -19.52 11.89 -14.95
C ASP A 362 -20.41 11.31 -13.86
N LYS A 363 -21.73 11.27 -14.07
CA LYS A 363 -22.69 10.70 -13.11
C LYS A 363 -22.45 9.21 -12.92
N ARG A 364 -22.25 8.47 -14.02
CA ARG A 364 -21.97 7.03 -14.02
C ARG A 364 -20.67 6.70 -13.30
N LEU A 365 -19.60 7.43 -13.60
CA LEU A 365 -18.31 7.21 -12.96
C LEU A 365 -18.34 7.62 -11.47
N SER A 366 -19.09 8.66 -11.13
CA SER A 366 -19.29 9.07 -9.73
C SER A 366 -20.05 8.03 -8.91
N SER A 367 -20.99 7.27 -9.48
CA SER A 367 -21.68 6.18 -8.77
C SER A 367 -20.79 4.95 -8.53
N LEU A 368 -19.67 4.82 -9.24
CA LEU A 368 -18.70 3.73 -9.06
C LEU A 368 -17.69 4.00 -7.93
N MET A 369 -17.66 5.22 -7.39
CA MET A 369 -16.83 5.58 -6.24
C MET A 369 -17.08 4.61 -5.08
N PRO A 370 -16.06 3.90 -4.57
CA PRO A 370 -16.22 3.06 -3.39
C PRO A 370 -16.71 3.92 -2.22
N THR A 371 -17.88 3.60 -1.65
CA THR A 371 -18.31 4.22 -0.39
C THR A 371 -17.30 3.83 0.69
N PRO A 372 -16.74 4.79 1.43
CA PRO A 372 -15.71 4.48 2.40
C PRO A 372 -16.29 3.63 3.54
N ASN A 373 -15.83 2.38 3.65
CA ASN A 373 -16.16 1.53 4.79
C ASN A 373 -15.38 2.03 6.02
N SER A 374 -16.09 2.50 7.05
CA SER A 374 -15.51 3.04 8.30
C SER A 374 -14.53 2.07 8.96
N ARG A 375 -14.83 0.76 8.98
CA ARG A 375 -13.94 -0.27 9.51
C ARG A 375 -12.65 -0.37 8.68
N ALA A 376 -12.75 -0.36 7.36
CA ALA A 376 -11.58 -0.44 6.47
C ALA A 376 -10.69 0.81 6.57
N GLN A 377 -11.30 2.00 6.68
CA GLN A 377 -10.58 3.24 6.93
C GLN A 377 -9.82 3.20 8.26
N MET A 378 -10.47 2.73 9.33
CA MET A 378 -9.85 2.62 10.64
C MET A 378 -8.67 1.63 10.63
N LYS A 379 -8.82 0.48 9.97
CA LYS A 379 -7.70 -0.47 9.77
C LYS A 379 -6.52 0.19 9.04
N ARG A 380 -6.78 1.00 8.02
CA ARG A 380 -5.72 1.74 7.31
C ARG A 380 -5.03 2.77 8.21
N LYS A 381 -5.77 3.47 9.06
CA LYS A 381 -5.20 4.40 10.05
C LYS A 381 -4.33 3.63 11.05
N PHE A 382 -4.78 2.48 11.52
CA PHE A 382 -4.03 1.61 12.42
C PHE A 382 -2.70 1.15 11.80
N THR A 383 -2.73 0.61 10.58
CA THR A 383 -1.50 0.13 9.92
C THR A 383 -0.52 1.26 9.65
N ASN A 384 -1.01 2.43 9.23
CA ASN A 384 -0.18 3.62 9.06
C ASN A 384 0.46 4.07 10.38
N PHE A 385 -0.27 4.00 11.49
CA PHE A 385 0.27 4.35 12.80
C PHE A 385 1.35 3.35 13.25
N CYS A 386 1.12 2.05 13.08
CA CYS A 386 2.13 1.03 13.33
C CYS A 386 3.40 1.27 12.50
N ARG A 387 3.28 1.63 11.22
CA ARG A 387 4.43 1.97 10.36
C ARG A 387 5.17 3.21 10.85
N LEU A 388 4.46 4.24 11.31
CA LEU A 388 5.06 5.43 11.91
C LEU A 388 5.84 5.09 13.20
N LEU A 389 5.27 4.25 14.06
CA LEU A 389 5.88 3.76 15.30
C LEU A 389 6.97 2.69 15.08
N GLY A 390 7.15 2.22 13.84
CA GLY A 390 8.18 1.23 13.48
C GLY A 390 9.49 1.86 13.02
N ARG A 391 9.57 3.19 12.94
CA ARG A 391 10.76 3.93 12.48
C ARG A 391 11.42 4.63 13.66
N ASP A 392 12.63 4.24 13.99
CA ASP A 392 13.39 4.86 15.11
C ASP A 392 13.63 6.37 14.90
N SER A 393 13.66 6.81 13.63
CA SER A 393 13.81 8.21 13.22
C SER A 393 12.55 9.06 13.41
N THR A 394 11.39 8.46 13.72
CA THR A 394 10.15 9.22 13.92
C THR A 394 10.31 10.22 15.05
N LEU A 395 10.04 11.47 14.74
CA LEU A 395 10.08 12.59 15.67
C LEU A 395 8.74 12.71 16.40
N GLU A 396 8.76 13.35 17.56
CA GLU A 396 7.55 13.64 18.33
C GLU A 396 6.54 14.46 17.52
N LYS A 397 7.03 15.45 16.77
CA LYS A 397 6.20 16.26 15.86
C LYS A 397 5.50 15.43 14.78
N ASP A 398 6.10 14.34 14.32
CA ASP A 398 5.45 13.44 13.36
C ASP A 398 4.26 12.71 14.00
N LEU A 399 4.42 12.30 15.27
CA LEU A 399 3.36 11.67 16.06
C LEU A 399 2.23 12.67 16.34
N GLN A 400 2.56 13.88 16.79
CA GLN A 400 1.61 14.98 16.99
C GLN A 400 0.81 15.27 15.71
N ASN A 401 1.49 15.40 14.56
CA ASN A 401 0.85 15.62 13.27
C ASN A 401 -0.07 14.47 12.88
N PHE A 402 0.33 13.23 13.13
CA PHE A 402 -0.49 12.07 12.82
C PHE A 402 -1.76 12.05 13.66
N ILE A 403 -1.65 12.27 14.98
CA ILE A 403 -2.77 12.28 15.92
C ILE A 403 -3.75 13.42 15.62
N LYS A 404 -3.24 14.63 15.32
CA LYS A 404 -4.05 15.80 14.95
C LYS A 404 -5.03 15.51 13.80
N HIS A 405 -4.62 14.70 12.83
CA HIS A 405 -5.45 14.33 11.67
C HIS A 405 -6.25 13.04 11.88
N ASN A 406 -6.07 12.37 13.02
CA ASN A 406 -6.72 11.10 13.36
C ASN A 406 -7.11 11.08 14.86
N PRO A 407 -7.98 11.99 15.32
CA PRO A 407 -8.30 12.16 16.73
C PRO A 407 -8.94 10.92 17.38
N GLU A 408 -9.61 10.08 16.59
CA GLU A 408 -10.21 8.82 17.03
C GLU A 408 -9.24 7.81 17.66
N ILE A 409 -7.94 8.00 17.47
CA ILE A 409 -6.87 7.15 18.04
C ILE A 409 -6.85 7.26 19.57
N PHE A 410 -7.13 8.46 20.08
CA PHE A 410 -7.12 8.76 21.51
C PHE A 410 -8.47 8.53 22.18
N ASP A 411 -9.55 8.75 21.44
CA ASP A 411 -10.88 8.66 22.02
C ASP A 411 -11.94 8.25 21.00
N SER A 412 -12.63 7.17 21.33
CA SER A 412 -13.79 6.66 20.61
C SER A 412 -15.05 7.50 20.81
N HIS A 413 -15.09 8.36 21.82
CA HIS A 413 -16.27 9.16 22.18
C HIS A 413 -16.29 10.53 21.48
N PHE A 414 -15.36 10.77 20.55
CA PHE A 414 -15.28 12.00 19.75
C PHE A 414 -15.21 13.28 20.59
N GLY A 415 -14.45 13.25 21.69
CA GLY A 415 -14.05 14.49 22.39
C GLY A 415 -13.45 15.49 21.41
N ARG A 416 -13.69 16.80 21.63
CA ARG A 416 -13.06 17.84 20.81
C ARG A 416 -11.58 17.89 21.15
N MET A 417 -10.74 17.66 20.14
CA MET A 417 -9.30 17.71 20.27
C MET A 417 -8.77 19.10 19.92
N HIS A 418 -7.94 19.65 20.80
CA HIS A 418 -7.22 20.91 20.60
C HIS A 418 -5.72 20.63 20.70
N MET A 419 -4.93 21.12 19.76
CA MET A 419 -3.47 20.93 19.73
C MET A 419 -2.75 22.22 20.12
N GLU A 420 -1.57 22.10 20.73
CA GLU A 420 -0.67 23.22 21.05
C GLU A 420 -1.37 24.35 21.84
N VAL A 421 -2.10 23.97 22.89
CA VAL A 421 -2.98 24.86 23.65
C VAL A 421 -2.18 25.69 24.66
N PRO A 422 -2.26 27.03 24.66
CA PRO A 422 -1.62 27.84 25.69
C PRO A 422 -2.30 27.61 27.06
N ILE A 423 -1.50 27.36 28.10
CA ILE A 423 -1.97 27.19 29.48
C ILE A 423 -1.04 27.96 30.41
N GLY A 424 -1.43 29.19 30.77
CA GLY A 424 -0.62 30.06 31.61
C GLY A 424 0.71 30.39 30.92
N ASN A 425 1.82 29.96 31.53
CA ASN A 425 3.18 30.12 30.97
C ASN A 425 3.60 28.97 30.03
N PHE A 426 2.77 27.96 29.86
CA PHE A 426 3.10 26.74 29.13
C PHE A 426 2.26 26.62 27.85
N ARG A 427 2.63 25.62 27.04
CA ARG A 427 1.85 25.18 25.89
C ARG A 427 1.73 23.66 26.00
N ALA A 428 0.50 23.19 26.14
CA ALA A 428 0.20 21.76 26.16
C ALA A 428 0.14 21.21 24.75
N ASP A 429 0.72 20.05 24.53
CA ASP A 429 0.71 19.38 23.23
C ASP A 429 -0.71 19.13 22.73
N MET A 430 -1.57 18.62 23.62
CA MET A 430 -2.93 18.26 23.28
C MET A 430 -3.89 18.37 24.47
N VAL A 431 -5.12 18.79 24.19
CA VAL A 431 -6.25 18.80 25.14
C VAL A 431 -7.46 18.13 24.50
N LEU A 432 -7.99 17.10 25.15
CA LEU A 432 -9.27 16.49 24.80
C LEU A 432 -10.37 17.06 25.68
N GLN A 433 -11.39 17.64 25.05
CA GLN A 433 -12.52 18.27 25.72
C GLN A 433 -13.78 17.41 25.56
N TYR A 434 -14.39 17.06 26.68
CA TYR A 434 -15.64 16.28 26.74
C TYR A 434 -16.75 17.15 27.32
N GLU A 435 -17.76 17.45 26.51
CA GLU A 435 -18.90 18.31 26.88
C GLU A 435 -20.13 17.49 27.34
N GLN A 436 -19.95 16.21 27.64
CA GLN A 436 -21.01 15.34 28.17
C GLN A 436 -21.36 15.72 29.62
N SER A 437 -22.29 14.97 30.26
CA SER A 437 -22.88 15.29 31.57
C SER A 437 -21.89 15.59 32.69
N HIS A 438 -20.66 15.05 32.61
CA HIS A 438 -19.54 15.43 33.46
C HIS A 438 -18.49 16.09 32.58
N ARG A 439 -18.52 17.43 32.52
CA ARG A 439 -17.53 18.21 31.78
C ARG A 439 -16.13 17.85 32.27
N ARG A 440 -15.34 17.21 31.40
CA ARG A 440 -13.95 16.83 31.70
C ARG A 440 -13.01 17.27 30.59
N VAL A 441 -11.77 17.54 30.94
CA VAL A 441 -10.66 17.74 30.01
C VAL A 441 -9.52 16.80 30.36
N LEU A 442 -8.93 16.19 29.34
CA LEU A 442 -7.69 15.41 29.47
C LEU A 442 -6.57 16.21 28.82
N LEU A 443 -5.58 16.62 29.61
CA LEU A 443 -4.36 17.23 29.13
C LEU A 443 -3.36 16.12 28.79
N VAL A 444 -2.74 16.19 27.62
CA VAL A 444 -1.82 15.15 27.15
C VAL A 444 -0.50 15.77 26.74
N GLU A 445 0.60 15.27 27.32
CA GLU A 445 1.96 15.47 26.83
C GLU A 445 2.35 14.26 25.96
N LEU A 446 2.93 14.53 24.79
CA LEU A 446 3.37 13.50 23.84
C LEU A 446 4.89 13.42 23.81
N GLU A 447 5.42 12.22 24.00
CA GLU A 447 6.85 11.97 23.96
C GLU A 447 7.18 10.95 22.87
N ARG A 448 8.47 10.70 22.58
CA ARG A 448 8.82 9.78 21.49
C ARG A 448 8.50 8.33 21.85
N HIS A 449 8.05 7.59 20.85
CA HIS A 449 7.75 6.15 21.00
C HIS A 449 8.98 5.27 21.29
N VAL A 450 10.19 5.73 20.96
CA VAL A 450 11.45 5.03 21.27
C VAL A 450 11.96 5.30 22.68
N ASP A 451 11.39 6.27 23.39
CA ASP A 451 11.86 6.62 24.72
C ASP A 451 11.58 5.50 25.71
N GLN A 452 12.59 5.20 26.53
CA GLN A 452 12.47 4.20 27.59
C GLN A 452 11.71 4.80 28.78
N ILE A 453 10.76 4.04 29.32
CA ILE A 453 9.97 4.47 30.47
C ILE A 453 10.74 4.21 31.77
N PHE A 454 11.43 3.07 31.85
CA PHE A 454 12.15 2.63 33.05
C PHE A 454 13.67 2.57 32.84
N THR A 455 14.40 2.69 33.94
CA THR A 455 15.80 2.31 34.04
C THR A 455 15.92 0.77 34.16
N LYS A 456 17.17 0.26 34.12
CA LYS A 456 17.45 -1.16 34.37
C LYS A 456 16.99 -1.62 35.76
N ASP A 457 16.97 -0.72 36.74
CA ASP A 457 16.55 -0.98 38.12
C ASP A 457 15.02 -0.83 38.33
N ASN A 458 14.24 -0.84 37.25
CA ASN A 458 12.78 -0.73 37.29
C ASN A 458 12.26 0.57 37.96
N ARG A 459 13.01 1.69 37.80
CA ARG A 459 12.59 3.04 38.25
C ARG A 459 12.22 3.90 37.06
N LEU A 460 11.26 4.82 37.21
CA LEU A 460 10.91 5.77 36.16
C LEU A 460 12.13 6.61 35.77
N ARG A 461 12.35 6.80 34.47
CA ARG A 461 13.40 7.69 33.98
C ARG A 461 13.06 9.16 34.26
N SER A 462 14.10 9.99 34.35
CA SER A 462 13.95 11.44 34.55
C SER A 462 13.01 12.06 33.53
N LYS A 463 13.13 11.67 32.27
CA LYS A 463 12.27 12.14 31.17
C LYS A 463 10.78 11.92 31.45
N VAL A 464 10.39 10.73 31.91
CA VAL A 464 8.99 10.43 32.27
C VAL A 464 8.51 11.30 33.44
N ASN A 465 9.37 11.51 34.43
CA ASN A 465 9.04 12.37 35.58
C ASN A 465 8.90 13.84 35.16
N HIS A 466 9.75 14.34 34.25
CA HIS A 466 9.64 15.69 33.71
C HIS A 466 8.35 15.89 32.92
N ALA A 467 8.01 14.99 32.00
CA ALA A 467 6.74 15.02 31.27
C ALA A 467 5.53 14.99 32.22
N SER A 468 5.57 14.13 33.25
CA SER A 468 4.50 14.07 34.25
C SER A 468 4.37 15.39 35.02
N GLN A 469 5.49 16.00 35.40
CA GLN A 469 5.52 17.28 36.10
C GLN A 469 4.95 18.40 35.22
N GLN A 470 5.29 18.45 33.93
CA GLN A 470 4.74 19.43 32.99
C GLN A 470 3.21 19.37 32.97
N VAL A 471 2.63 18.17 32.89
CA VAL A 471 1.17 17.99 32.92
C VAL A 471 0.59 18.41 34.27
N GLU A 472 1.22 18.07 35.39
CA GLU A 472 0.80 18.52 36.73
C GLU A 472 0.82 20.06 36.87
N ASP A 473 1.85 20.70 36.31
CA ASP A 473 1.96 22.16 36.29
C ASP A 473 0.80 22.77 35.49
N TRP A 474 0.46 22.23 34.32
CA TRP A 474 -0.70 22.70 33.54
C TRP A 474 -2.02 22.55 34.29
N ILE A 475 -2.22 21.43 35.00
CA ILE A 475 -3.39 21.22 35.86
C ILE A 475 -3.44 22.30 36.95
N GLY A 476 -2.30 22.62 37.56
CA GLY A 476 -2.18 23.68 38.56
C GLY A 476 -2.52 25.07 38.01
N GLU A 477 -2.04 25.41 36.81
CA GLU A 477 -2.34 26.68 36.14
C GLU A 477 -3.83 26.83 35.83
N ILE A 478 -4.49 25.77 35.36
CA ILE A 478 -5.95 25.78 35.12
C ILE A 478 -6.72 25.98 36.42
N ARG A 479 -6.36 25.23 37.48
CA ARG A 479 -7.06 25.32 38.77
C ARG A 479 -6.85 26.65 39.50
N SER A 480 -5.70 27.28 39.30
CA SER A 480 -5.39 28.59 39.89
C SER A 480 -5.96 29.77 39.10
N GLY A 481 -6.57 29.53 37.92
CA GLY A 481 -7.23 30.57 37.14
C GLY A 481 -6.27 31.62 36.56
N LYS A 482 -5.05 31.22 36.17
CA LYS A 482 -4.07 32.14 35.61
C LYS A 482 -4.54 32.83 34.32
N ASN A 483 -3.96 34.01 34.08
CA ASN A 483 -4.09 34.71 32.80
C ASN A 483 -3.44 33.88 31.67
N ASN A 484 -3.87 34.05 30.42
CA ASN A 484 -3.41 33.28 29.24
C ASN A 484 -3.88 31.81 29.20
N ILE A 485 -5.14 31.57 29.57
CA ILE A 485 -5.86 30.30 29.36
C ILE A 485 -7.04 30.58 28.42
N PRO A 486 -7.31 29.74 27.40
CA PRO A 486 -8.46 29.92 26.51
C PRO A 486 -9.78 29.99 27.29
N ASP A 487 -10.70 30.87 26.86
CA ASP A 487 -11.97 31.07 27.58
C ASP A 487 -12.81 29.81 27.67
N TRP A 488 -12.72 28.93 26.68
CA TRP A 488 -13.42 27.65 26.71
C TRP A 488 -12.89 26.72 27.81
N LEU A 489 -11.63 26.86 28.25
CA LEU A 489 -10.99 26.02 29.27
C LEU A 489 -11.12 26.58 30.70
N LYS A 490 -11.54 27.85 30.85
CA LYS A 490 -11.82 28.49 32.14
C LYS A 490 -13.12 28.00 32.81
N ARG A 491 -13.89 27.13 32.16
CA ARG A 491 -15.13 26.56 32.72
C ARG A 491 -14.79 25.53 33.79
N GLU A 492 -15.77 25.20 34.64
CA GLU A 492 -15.66 24.10 35.61
C GLU A 492 -15.54 22.75 34.89
N TYR A 493 -14.30 22.34 34.60
CA TYR A 493 -13.96 21.01 34.11
C TYR A 493 -13.30 20.18 35.20
N VAL A 494 -13.59 18.89 35.21
CA VAL A 494 -12.72 17.90 35.84
C VAL A 494 -11.46 17.79 34.97
N VAL A 495 -10.32 18.24 35.49
CA VAL A 495 -9.04 18.24 34.77
C VAL A 495 -8.25 16.99 35.12
N GLU A 496 -8.01 16.16 34.11
CA GLU A 496 -7.19 14.94 34.15
C GLU A 496 -5.92 15.15 33.31
N GLY A 497 -4.89 14.32 33.55
CA GLY A 497 -3.63 14.39 32.82
C GLY A 497 -3.16 13.03 32.31
N ALA A 498 -2.51 13.01 31.16
CA ALA A 498 -1.79 11.85 30.65
C ALA A 498 -0.45 12.24 30.00
N VAL A 499 0.50 11.31 30.06
CA VAL A 499 1.74 11.35 29.28
C VAL A 499 1.74 10.13 28.38
N VAL A 500 1.90 10.30 27.06
CA VAL A 500 2.06 9.18 26.13
C VAL A 500 3.52 9.05 25.73
N ILE A 501 4.17 7.97 26.16
CA ILE A 501 5.60 7.76 25.98
C ILE A 501 5.93 6.29 25.75
N GLY A 502 6.89 6.01 24.88
CA GLY A 502 7.44 4.67 24.73
C GLY A 502 6.45 3.63 24.18
N ARG A 503 6.89 2.38 24.17
CA ARG A 503 6.12 1.21 23.71
C ARG A 503 6.08 0.15 24.80
N SER A 504 4.89 -0.41 25.08
CA SER A 504 4.73 -1.47 26.06
C SER A 504 5.37 -2.79 25.63
N LYS A 505 5.54 -3.03 24.31
CA LYS A 505 6.30 -4.19 23.80
C LYS A 505 7.77 -4.19 24.23
N ASN A 506 8.32 -3.01 24.58
CA ASN A 506 9.70 -2.86 25.05
C ASN A 506 9.82 -3.00 26.58
N LEU A 507 8.72 -3.25 27.29
CA LEU A 507 8.70 -3.40 28.74
C LEU A 507 8.70 -4.87 29.15
N THR A 508 9.45 -5.18 30.19
CA THR A 508 9.35 -6.50 30.87
C THR A 508 8.00 -6.63 31.58
N VAL A 509 7.62 -7.87 31.92
CA VAL A 509 6.37 -8.14 32.69
C VAL A 509 6.38 -7.36 34.01
N SER A 510 7.50 -7.37 34.74
CA SER A 510 7.65 -6.63 35.99
C SER A 510 7.50 -5.11 35.82
N GLN A 511 8.04 -4.54 34.74
CA GLN A 511 7.87 -3.12 34.41
C GLN A 511 6.41 -2.77 34.08
N LYS A 512 5.69 -3.65 33.37
CA LYS A 512 4.26 -3.46 33.08
C LYS A 512 3.43 -3.44 34.36
N ASP A 513 3.68 -4.35 35.29
CA ASP A 513 2.98 -4.40 36.57
C ASP A 513 3.32 -3.17 37.44
N THR A 514 4.57 -2.74 37.42
CA THR A 514 5.01 -1.51 38.09
C THR A 514 4.29 -0.28 37.53
N LEU A 515 4.18 -0.17 36.20
CA LEU A 515 3.48 0.92 35.54
C LEU A 515 1.99 0.96 35.90
N ARG A 516 1.33 -0.21 35.99
CA ARG A 516 -0.06 -0.32 36.46
C ARG A 516 -0.23 0.22 37.87
N VAL A 517 0.64 -0.19 38.80
CA VAL A 517 0.61 0.29 40.20
C VAL A 517 0.83 1.80 40.29
N ILE A 518 1.77 2.34 39.51
CA ILE A 518 2.01 3.79 39.43
C ILE A 518 0.76 4.51 38.94
N ASN A 519 0.14 4.02 37.87
CA ASN A 519 -1.05 4.62 37.29
C ASN A 519 -2.26 4.58 38.21
N THR A 520 -2.40 3.62 39.11
CA THR A 520 -3.52 3.61 40.08
C THR A 520 -3.47 4.82 41.03
N ASN A 521 -2.27 5.28 41.39
CA ASN A 521 -2.07 6.25 42.47
C ASN A 521 -1.78 7.69 42.01
N ARG A 522 -1.72 7.95 40.69
CA ARG A 522 -1.39 9.28 40.13
C ARG A 522 -2.57 9.96 39.47
N ILE A 523 -2.60 11.29 39.54
CA ILE A 523 -3.51 12.15 38.79
C ILE A 523 -3.15 12.10 37.29
N VAL A 524 -1.85 12.19 36.99
CA VAL A 524 -1.32 12.05 35.63
C VAL A 524 -1.03 10.59 35.34
N LYS A 525 -1.71 10.03 34.33
CA LYS A 525 -1.50 8.64 33.89
C LYS A 525 -0.36 8.58 32.88
N ILE A 526 0.47 7.55 32.96
CA ILE A 526 1.50 7.26 31.95
C ILE A 526 0.95 6.18 31.03
N MET A 527 0.77 6.52 29.76
CA MET A 527 0.31 5.62 28.70
C MET A 527 1.45 5.38 27.71
N THR A 528 1.37 4.27 27.00
CA THR A 528 2.26 3.93 25.89
C THR A 528 1.52 4.06 24.58
N TYR A 529 2.27 4.16 23.48
CA TYR A 529 1.66 4.12 22.14
C TYR A 529 0.97 2.77 21.85
N ASP A 530 1.32 1.71 22.57
CA ASP A 530 0.62 0.42 22.48
C ASP A 530 -0.79 0.47 23.09
N ASP A 531 -1.01 1.30 24.11
CA ASP A 531 -2.35 1.48 24.70
C ASP A 531 -3.30 2.16 23.70
N LEU A 532 -2.78 3.14 22.93
CA LEU A 532 -3.53 3.78 21.85
C LEU A 532 -3.84 2.79 20.71
N LEU A 533 -2.88 1.94 20.34
CA LEU A 533 -3.12 0.89 19.34
C LEU A 533 -4.20 -0.10 19.81
N GLU A 534 -4.17 -0.49 21.10
CA GLU A 534 -5.19 -1.39 21.65
C GLU A 534 -6.58 -0.75 21.63
N GLN A 535 -6.68 0.55 21.91
CA GLN A 535 -7.92 1.31 21.78
C GLN A 535 -8.45 1.33 20.34
N MET A 536 -7.58 1.56 19.36
CA MET A 536 -7.94 1.47 17.94
C MET A 536 -8.41 0.06 17.56
N MET A 537 -7.77 -1.00 18.06
CA MET A 537 -8.21 -2.38 17.80
C MET A 537 -9.62 -2.64 18.35
N ARG A 538 -9.92 -2.16 19.57
CA ARG A 538 -11.28 -2.23 20.15
C ARG A 538 -12.29 -1.50 19.27
N LEU A 539 -11.95 -0.30 18.81
CA LEU A 539 -12.79 0.46 17.86
C LEU A 539 -13.05 -0.30 16.55
N ILE A 540 -12.03 -0.89 15.94
CA ILE A 540 -12.15 -1.70 14.72
C ILE A 540 -13.08 -2.90 14.93
N SER A 541 -13.11 -3.46 16.15
CA SER A 541 -13.94 -4.63 16.46
C SER A 541 -15.43 -4.32 16.59
N ILE A 542 -15.80 -3.06 16.89
CA ILE A 542 -17.19 -2.63 17.12
C ILE A 542 -17.80 -1.86 15.93
N LEU A 543 -16.97 -1.19 15.09
CA LEU A 543 -17.34 -0.77 13.73
C LEU A 543 -17.55 -2.00 12.87
#